data_AF-A0AAJ1UZM4-F1
#
_entry.id   AF-A0AAJ1UZM4-F1
#
_cell.length_a   1.000
_cell.length_b   1.000
_cell.length_c   1.000
_cell.angle_alpha   90.00
_cell.angle_beta   90.00
_cell.angle_gamma   90.00
#
_symmetry.space_group_name_H-M   'P 1'
#
loop_
_entity.id
_entity.type
_entity.pdbx_description
1 polymer ?
#
loop_
_entity_poly.entity_id
_entity_poly.type
_entity_poly.pdbx_seq_one_letter_code
_entity_poly.pdbx_strand_id
1 'polypeptide(L)'
;NLLADGKQTDKSLELTAENGWKGTFEGLPKYVTVDGEKTEIVYTVVEVEVPGYTPSISGSAAEGYVVTNTKDTPPPLARTGSAVQGLVVVGVVLLAAGTWVVSKRRRRA
;
A
#
# COMPACT_ATOMS: atom_id res chain seq x y z
N ASN A 1 -10.41 4.71 -5.09
CA ASN A 1 -11.75 4.26 -4.63
C ASN A 1 -11.73 3.97 -3.14
N LEU A 2 -12.84 4.24 -2.44
CA LEU A 2 -13.00 3.93 -1.01
C LEU A 2 -13.78 2.62 -0.83
N LEU A 3 -13.31 1.77 0.08
CA LEU A 3 -13.99 0.55 0.51
C LEU A 3 -14.43 0.69 1.97
N ALA A 4 -15.58 0.10 2.30
CA ALA A 4 -16.09 -0.09 3.65
C ALA A 4 -16.26 -1.59 3.90
N ASP A 5 -15.59 -2.14 4.91
CA ASP A 5 -15.58 -3.58 5.23
C ASP A 5 -15.24 -4.46 4.01
N GLY A 6 -14.26 -4.00 3.22
CA GLY A 6 -13.82 -4.67 2.00
C GLY A 6 -14.77 -4.54 0.79
N LYS A 7 -15.90 -3.84 0.92
CA LYS A 7 -16.84 -3.59 -0.18
C LYS A 7 -16.64 -2.19 -0.75
N GLN A 8 -16.59 -2.09 -2.08
CA GLN A 8 -16.47 -0.80 -2.75
C GLN A 8 -17.70 0.08 -2.47
N THR A 9 -17.45 1.34 -2.15
CA THR A 9 -18.48 2.37 -1.96
C THR A 9 -18.73 3.15 -3.27
N ASP A 10 -19.66 4.10 -3.23
CA ASP A 10 -19.91 5.08 -4.29
C ASP A 10 -18.90 6.25 -4.30
N LYS A 11 -17.98 6.30 -3.32
CA LYS A 11 -17.00 7.37 -3.17
C LYS A 11 -15.69 7.06 -3.88
N SER A 12 -15.26 7.99 -4.72
CA SER A 12 -13.95 7.99 -5.38
C SER A 12 -13.34 9.39 -5.36
N LEU A 13 -12.01 9.46 -5.46
CA LEU A 13 -11.26 10.70 -5.63
C LEU A 13 -10.37 10.56 -6.85
N GLU A 14 -10.28 11.63 -7.62
CA GLU A 14 -9.29 11.78 -8.67
C GLU A 14 -8.15 12.65 -8.14
N LEU A 15 -6.94 12.11 -8.11
CA LEU A 15 -5.75 12.82 -7.66
C LEU A 15 -5.01 13.36 -8.89
N THR A 16 -4.69 14.65 -8.86
CA THR A 16 -4.04 15.35 -9.97
C THR A 16 -2.93 16.24 -9.46
N ALA A 17 -2.07 16.73 -10.36
CA ALA A 17 -1.07 17.71 -9.99
C ALA A 17 -1.70 19.01 -9.42
N GLU A 18 -2.88 19.39 -9.89
CA GLU A 18 -3.60 20.59 -9.45
C GLU A 18 -4.04 20.53 -7.99
N ASN A 19 -4.48 19.34 -7.53
CA ASN A 19 -4.81 19.12 -6.12
C ASN A 19 -3.62 18.66 -5.27
N GLY A 20 -2.41 18.72 -5.84
CA GLY A 20 -1.18 18.33 -5.15
C GLY A 20 -1.15 16.85 -4.77
N TRP A 21 -1.85 16.00 -5.53
CA TRP A 21 -2.00 14.57 -5.29
C TRP A 21 -2.59 14.23 -3.91
N LYS A 22 -3.55 15.05 -3.46
CA LYS A 22 -4.20 14.90 -2.14
C LYS A 22 -5.71 15.00 -2.26
N GLY A 23 -6.40 14.28 -1.38
CA GLY A 23 -7.84 14.37 -1.22
C GLY A 23 -8.29 13.70 0.06
N THR A 24 -9.53 13.99 0.47
CA THR A 24 -10.12 13.54 1.73
C THR A 24 -11.52 12.99 1.45
N PHE A 25 -11.84 11.86 2.07
CA PHE A 25 -13.21 11.36 2.13
C PHE A 25 -13.88 11.88 3.40
N GLU A 26 -14.96 12.65 3.25
CA GLU A 26 -15.71 13.23 4.36
C GLU A 26 -17.06 12.55 4.56
N GLY A 27 -17.64 12.72 5.75
CA GLY A 27 -18.99 12.22 6.07
C GLY A 27 -19.08 10.69 6.11
N LEU A 28 -18.00 10.02 6.54
CA LEU A 28 -17.98 8.56 6.65
C LEU A 28 -18.59 8.11 7.99
N PRO A 29 -19.61 7.23 8.00
CA PRO A 29 -20.13 6.68 9.25
C PRO A 29 -19.06 5.82 9.93
N LYS A 30 -18.94 5.94 11.25
CA LYS A 30 -17.97 5.12 12.02
C LYS A 30 -18.46 3.70 12.28
N TYR A 31 -19.77 3.51 12.42
CA TYR A 31 -20.39 2.24 12.78
C TYR A 31 -21.54 1.90 11.84
N VAL A 32 -21.76 0.61 11.64
CA VAL A 32 -22.94 0.02 11.00
C VAL A 32 -23.67 -0.85 12.01
N THR A 33 -24.99 -1.04 11.85
CA THR A 33 -25.75 -2.01 12.66
C THR A 33 -25.99 -3.27 11.85
N VAL A 34 -25.50 -4.41 12.34
CA VAL A 34 -25.70 -5.73 11.75
C VAL A 34 -26.35 -6.59 12.82
N ASP A 35 -27.50 -7.18 12.52
CA ASP A 35 -28.26 -8.04 13.44
C ASP A 35 -28.54 -7.40 14.82
N GLY A 36 -28.70 -6.08 14.86
CA GLY A 36 -28.96 -5.31 16.07
C GLY A 36 -27.72 -4.92 16.88
N GLU A 37 -26.53 -5.37 16.48
CA GLU A 37 -25.25 -5.01 17.09
C GLU A 37 -24.55 -3.89 16.30
N LYS A 38 -23.90 -2.97 17.00
CA LYS A 38 -23.07 -1.93 16.38
C LYS A 38 -21.65 -2.44 16.14
N THR A 39 -21.25 -2.48 14.87
CA THR A 39 -19.91 -2.88 14.44
C THR A 39 -19.18 -1.69 13.83
N GLU A 40 -17.88 -1.55 14.14
CA GLU A 40 -17.04 -0.49 13.55
C GLU A 40 -16.73 -0.82 12.09
N ILE A 41 -16.83 0.19 11.23
CA ILE A 41 -16.57 0.04 9.79
C ILE A 41 -15.08 0.18 9.54
N VAL A 42 -14.50 -0.80 8.83
CA VAL A 42 -13.10 -0.76 8.40
C VAL A 42 -13.02 -0.12 7.02
N TYR A 43 -12.55 1.13 6.98
CA TYR A 43 -12.28 1.82 5.72
C TYR A 43 -10.90 1.47 5.17
N THR A 44 -10.84 1.21 3.87
CA THR A 44 -9.58 1.04 3.12
C THR A 44 -9.69 1.72 1.77
N VAL A 45 -8.55 1.96 1.12
CA VAL A 45 -8.52 2.53 -0.24
C VAL A 45 -7.93 1.53 -1.21
N VAL A 46 -8.40 1.59 -2.46
CA VAL A 46 -7.81 0.87 -3.60
C VAL A 46 -7.62 1.85 -4.74
N GLU A 47 -6.54 1.65 -5.49
CA GLU A 47 -6.28 2.39 -6.73
C GLU A 47 -6.83 1.63 -7.93
N VAL A 48 -7.31 2.37 -8.93
CA VAL A 48 -7.65 1.78 -10.24
C VAL A 48 -6.35 1.44 -10.96
N GLU A 49 -6.28 0.28 -11.61
CA GLU A 49 -5.07 -0.14 -12.32
C GLU A 49 -4.59 0.92 -13.32
N VAL A 50 -3.30 1.26 -13.23
CA VAL A 50 -2.62 2.16 -14.17
C VAL A 50 -1.61 1.32 -14.96
N PRO A 51 -1.80 1.12 -16.28
CA PRO A 51 -0.91 0.27 -17.06
C PRO A 51 0.56 0.70 -16.99
N GLY A 52 1.44 -0.27 -16.71
CA GLY A 52 2.89 -0.05 -16.58
C GLY A 52 3.31 0.54 -15.23
N TYR A 53 2.42 0.55 -14.24
CA TYR A 53 2.72 0.92 -12.87
C TYR A 53 2.18 -0.12 -11.89
N THR A 54 2.98 -0.43 -10.88
CA THR A 54 2.59 -1.25 -9.74
C THR A 54 2.28 -0.34 -8.54
N PRO A 55 1.05 -0.38 -7.98
CA PRO A 55 0.68 0.42 -6.83
C PRO A 55 1.07 -0.26 -5.51
N SER A 56 1.38 0.57 -4.51
CA SER A 56 1.57 0.15 -3.11
C SER A 56 0.84 1.13 -2.19
N ILE A 57 0.06 0.60 -1.26
CA ILE A 57 -0.77 1.39 -0.35
C ILE A 57 -0.28 1.18 1.08
N SER A 58 -0.01 2.27 1.79
CA SER A 58 0.41 2.26 3.20
C SER A 58 -0.44 3.23 4.02
N GLY A 59 -0.37 3.10 5.34
CA GLY A 59 -1.14 3.91 6.30
C GLY A 59 -2.44 3.26 6.74
N SER A 60 -3.33 4.06 7.33
CA SER A 60 -4.59 3.61 7.93
C SER A 60 -5.66 4.70 7.87
N ALA A 61 -6.92 4.36 8.13
CA ALA A 61 -7.99 5.35 8.20
C ALA A 61 -7.75 6.44 9.28
N ALA A 62 -6.98 6.14 10.34
CA ALA A 62 -6.66 7.08 11.40
C ALA A 62 -5.50 8.02 11.04
N GLU A 63 -4.49 7.53 10.32
CA GLU A 63 -3.28 8.27 9.96
C GLU A 63 -3.33 8.90 8.57
N GLY A 64 -4.28 8.45 7.74
CA GLY A 64 -4.33 8.71 6.31
C GLY A 64 -3.65 7.58 5.52
N TYR A 65 -3.94 7.54 4.22
CA TYR A 65 -3.35 6.60 3.28
C TYR A 65 -2.37 7.29 2.33
N VAL A 66 -1.29 6.60 2.00
CA VAL A 66 -0.35 7.00 0.97
C VAL A 66 -0.32 5.92 -0.10
N VAL A 67 -0.52 6.33 -1.35
CA VAL A 67 -0.45 5.46 -2.53
C VAL A 67 0.82 5.79 -3.30
N THR A 68 1.65 4.79 -3.55
CA THR A 68 2.91 4.90 -4.28
C THR A 68 2.84 4.08 -5.55
N ASN A 69 2.95 4.73 -6.70
CA ASN A 69 3.02 4.08 -8.00
C ASN A 69 4.48 3.90 -8.45
N THR A 70 4.89 2.66 -8.67
CA THR A 70 6.24 2.34 -9.17
C THR A 70 6.16 1.96 -10.65
N LYS A 71 6.91 2.65 -11.51
CA LYS A 71 6.94 2.33 -12.94
C LYS A 71 7.55 0.95 -13.16
N ASP A 72 6.84 0.10 -13.86
CA ASP A 72 7.32 -1.23 -14.21
C ASP A 72 8.47 -1.08 -15.22
N THR A 73 9.57 -1.77 -14.95
CA THR A 73 10.66 -1.89 -15.92
C THR A 73 10.42 -3.15 -16.74
N PRO A 74 10.46 -3.06 -18.09
CA PRO A 74 10.46 -4.27 -18.90
C PRO A 74 11.68 -5.10 -18.49
N PRO A 75 11.56 -6.45 -18.47
CA PRO A 75 12.71 -7.29 -18.18
C PRO A 75 13.85 -6.91 -19.14
N PRO A 76 15.11 -6.88 -18.66
CA PRO A 76 16.24 -6.64 -19.53
C PRO A 76 16.15 -7.61 -20.70
N LEU A 77 16.28 -7.09 -21.92
CA LEU A 77 16.28 -7.91 -23.13
C LEU A 77 17.24 -9.08 -22.90
N ALA A 78 16.76 -10.30 -23.12
CA ALA A 78 17.62 -11.47 -23.07
C ALA A 78 18.79 -11.23 -24.03
N ARG A 79 20.02 -11.18 -23.51
CA ARG A 79 21.21 -11.20 -24.36
C ARG A 79 21.21 -12.54 -25.09
N THR A 80 20.79 -12.56 -26.35
CA THR A 80 20.95 -13.72 -27.24
C THR A 80 22.41 -13.95 -27.66
N GLY A 81 23.35 -13.14 -27.15
CA GLY A 81 24.78 -13.42 -27.20
C GLY A 81 25.16 -14.48 -26.17
N SER A 82 25.30 -15.72 -26.64
CA SER A 82 25.72 -16.88 -25.86
C SER A 82 27.01 -16.63 -25.05
N ALA A 83 26.90 -16.65 -23.72
CA ALA A 83 27.95 -17.09 -22.81
C ALA A 83 27.28 -17.59 -21.52
N VAL A 84 27.25 -18.91 -21.39
CA VAL A 84 26.71 -19.64 -20.24
C VAL A 84 27.51 -19.27 -18.99
N GLN A 85 26.85 -18.73 -17.95
CA GLN A 85 27.08 -19.06 -16.52
C GLN A 85 26.24 -18.16 -15.59
N GLY A 86 25.45 -18.79 -14.71
CA GLY A 86 25.09 -18.18 -13.42
C GLY A 86 23.60 -17.98 -13.14
N LEU A 87 22.97 -19.02 -12.58
CA LEU A 87 21.91 -19.02 -11.55
C LEU A 87 20.61 -18.22 -11.78
N VAL A 88 19.51 -18.98 -11.89
CA VAL A 88 18.13 -18.52 -11.75
C VAL A 88 17.69 -18.63 -10.27
N VAL A 89 16.61 -17.92 -9.92
CA VAL A 89 15.74 -18.01 -8.72
C VAL A 89 16.32 -17.25 -7.50
N VAL A 90 15.60 -16.41 -6.73
CA VAL A 90 14.22 -16.49 -6.21
C VAL A 90 13.71 -15.10 -5.80
N GLY A 91 12.45 -14.78 -6.13
CA GLY A 91 11.73 -13.67 -5.51
C GLY A 91 11.44 -13.96 -4.04
N VAL A 92 11.81 -13.04 -3.14
CA VAL A 92 11.51 -13.14 -1.71
C VAL A 92 10.69 -11.94 -1.28
N VAL A 93 9.41 -12.20 -1.01
CA VAL A 93 8.55 -11.42 -0.11
C VAL A 93 9.11 -11.52 1.30
N LEU A 94 9.34 -10.41 2.00
CA LEU A 94 9.24 -10.38 3.48
C LEU A 94 8.84 -8.99 3.99
N LEU A 95 7.60 -8.91 4.48
CA LEU A 95 7.15 -7.99 5.51
C LEU A 95 8.07 -8.08 6.73
N ALA A 96 8.54 -6.95 7.23
CA ALA A 96 9.07 -6.88 8.59
C ALA A 96 8.56 -5.60 9.26
N ALA A 97 7.55 -5.80 10.11
CA ALA A 97 7.11 -4.88 11.13
C ALA A 97 8.28 -4.48 12.05
N GLY A 98 8.26 -3.24 12.52
CA GLY A 98 9.27 -2.70 13.40
C GLY A 98 9.24 -3.29 14.80
N THR A 99 10.43 -3.41 15.39
CA THR A 99 10.71 -3.14 16.81
C THR A 99 12.17 -2.72 16.93
N TRP A 100 12.44 -1.41 17.05
CA TRP A 100 13.79 -0.93 17.38
C TRP A 100 13.83 -0.55 18.85
N VAL A 101 14.25 -1.50 19.70
CA VAL A 101 14.62 -1.21 21.09
C VAL A 101 16.14 -1.15 21.14
N VAL A 102 16.69 0.06 21.26
CA VAL A 102 18.09 0.24 21.67
C VAL A 102 18.17 0.39 23.17
N SER A 103 18.92 -0.53 23.79
CA SER A 103 19.49 -0.32 25.11
C SER A 103 21.00 -0.56 25.02
N LYS A 104 21.78 0.49 24.76
CA LYS A 104 23.24 0.44 24.93
C LYS A 104 23.56 0.66 26.40
N ARG A 105 23.76 -0.42 27.15
CA ARG A 105 24.45 -0.40 28.45
C ARG A 105 25.67 -1.30 28.40
N ARG A 106 26.86 -0.70 28.52
CA ARG A 106 28.10 -1.23 29.09
C ARG A 106 29.14 -0.10 28.99
N ARG A 107 30.08 0.12 29.90
CA ARG A 107 30.35 -0.21 31.31
C ARG A 107 31.58 0.66 31.60
N ARG A 108 31.71 1.15 32.84
CA ARG A 108 32.85 1.94 33.30
C ARG A 108 34.16 1.19 33.04
N ALA A 109 35.19 1.93 32.62
CA ALA A 109 36.57 1.67 33.02
C ALA A 109 36.89 2.69 34.12
#